data_AF-A0A6L9PTP4-F1
#
_entry.id   AF-A0A6L9PTP4-F1
#
_cell.length_a   1.000
_cell.length_b   1.000
_cell.length_c   1.000
_cell.angle_alpha   90.00
_cell.angle_beta   90.00
_cell.angle_gamma   90.00
#
_symmetry.space_group_name_H-M   'P 1'
#
loop_
_entity.id
_entity.type
_entity.pdbx_description
1 polymer ?
#
loop_
_entity_poly.entity_id
_entity_poly.type
_entity_poly.pdbx_seq_one_letter_code
_entity_poly.pdbx_strand_id
1 'polypeptide(L)'
;MRMSLTKLIRALASNTDPVPRGTTDGRSHVPGVPDELAMEIDADGSPITVHEGHWYVCFVPGLQRQWWHRFTNPKHKHVFAMRLVDDDTWLLLEPWWTRMMVNVLTLDEAIKFLRWGAVGNILKVREAIPGQGSQARGWSNCAVLVSLLLGRSYWTWTPNGLYRRLLAEAGTEPVDLSQFLCDHFERVANKNADKALKLLPRRGDEPLEEVLLALGTGVMSAMTSSSAISLYKAAVSDSNRFKDAAGAYWTFGPQRAIDRICEVLEDARRRGEVGFDDCRLAARRFVSMLRGDLLLEIVFGLRASPSPIEIHVHASSVVATFLRGACATGRLQRLRVA
;
A
#
# COMPACT_ATOMS: atom_id res chain seq x y z
N MET A 1 14.14 -16.05 -54.60
CA MET A 1 13.80 -14.68 -54.17
C MET A 1 14.53 -14.39 -52.85
N ARG A 2 15.71 -13.74 -52.88
CA ARG A 2 16.50 -13.47 -51.65
C ARG A 2 15.92 -12.27 -50.92
N MET A 3 15.22 -12.51 -49.81
CA MET A 3 14.83 -11.42 -48.90
C MET A 3 16.08 -10.81 -48.27
N SER A 4 16.19 -9.48 -48.35
CA SER A 4 17.24 -8.72 -47.67
C SER A 4 17.19 -8.98 -46.16
N LEU A 5 18.36 -9.13 -45.52
CA LEU A 5 18.53 -9.34 -44.08
C LEU A 5 17.75 -8.29 -43.26
N THR A 6 17.63 -7.06 -43.76
CA THR A 6 16.87 -5.97 -43.13
C THR A 6 15.36 -6.22 -43.16
N LYS A 7 14.82 -6.84 -44.22
CA LYS A 7 13.40 -7.26 -44.29
C LYS A 7 13.12 -8.46 -43.39
N LEU A 8 14.07 -9.39 -43.26
CA LEU A 8 13.98 -10.53 -42.35
C LEU A 8 13.97 -10.08 -40.88
N ILE A 9 14.84 -9.13 -40.51
CA ILE A 9 14.88 -8.54 -39.17
C ILE A 9 13.60 -7.75 -38.87
N ARG A 10 13.05 -7.01 -39.84
CA ARG A 10 11.78 -6.30 -39.67
C ARG A 10 10.62 -7.28 -39.46
N ALA A 11 10.58 -8.37 -40.23
CA ALA A 11 9.56 -9.42 -40.10
C ALA A 11 9.66 -10.19 -38.77
N LEU A 12 10.87 -10.41 -38.25
CA LEU A 12 11.09 -11.02 -36.92
C LEU A 12 10.84 -10.05 -35.75
N ALA A 13 11.03 -8.74 -35.98
CA ALA A 13 10.78 -7.70 -34.97
C ALA A 13 9.31 -7.26 -34.93
N SER A 14 8.58 -7.42 -36.03
CA SER A 14 7.13 -7.24 -36.10
C SER A 14 6.46 -8.59 -35.98
N ASN A 15 6.31 -9.09 -34.76
CA ASN A 15 5.37 -10.17 -34.48
C ASN A 15 3.95 -9.59 -34.68
N THR A 16 3.53 -9.49 -35.94
CA THR A 16 2.18 -9.06 -36.35
C THR A 16 1.21 -10.22 -36.40
N ASP A 17 1.68 -11.46 -36.17
CA ASP A 17 0.79 -12.58 -35.95
C ASP A 17 -0.01 -12.30 -34.66
N PRO A 18 -1.34 -12.32 -34.72
CA PRO A 18 -2.15 -12.14 -33.51
C PRO A 18 -1.74 -13.23 -32.52
N VAL A 19 -1.42 -12.83 -31.29
CA VAL A 19 -1.28 -13.75 -30.16
C VAL A 19 -2.50 -14.68 -30.21
N PRO A 20 -2.33 -16.02 -30.18
CA PRO A 20 -3.46 -16.95 -30.19
C PRO A 20 -4.43 -16.54 -29.07
N ARG A 21 -5.58 -16.00 -29.47
CA ARG A 21 -6.66 -15.65 -28.54
C ARG A 21 -7.39 -16.92 -28.14
N GLY A 22 -8.16 -16.85 -27.06
CA GLY A 22 -8.95 -17.97 -26.56
C GLY A 22 -9.68 -18.70 -27.68
N THR A 23 -9.78 -20.02 -27.58
CA THR A 23 -10.45 -20.83 -28.60
C THR A 23 -11.95 -20.55 -28.59
N THR A 24 -12.63 -20.83 -29.71
CA THR A 24 -14.08 -20.59 -29.85
C THR A 24 -14.94 -21.37 -28.86
N ASP A 25 -14.40 -22.44 -28.28
CA ASP A 25 -15.05 -23.28 -27.27
C ASP A 25 -14.54 -23.01 -25.84
N GLY A 26 -13.67 -22.01 -25.64
CA GLY A 26 -13.20 -21.57 -24.33
C GLY A 26 -12.23 -22.53 -23.64
N ARG A 27 -11.54 -23.40 -24.39
CA ARG A 27 -10.63 -24.44 -23.85
C ARG A 27 -9.26 -24.43 -24.51
N SER A 28 -8.21 -24.67 -23.74
CA SER A 28 -6.85 -24.77 -24.31
C SER A 28 -6.71 -26.00 -25.22
N HIS A 29 -6.63 -25.81 -26.53
CA HIS A 29 -6.36 -26.88 -27.50
C HIS A 29 -4.93 -26.79 -28.02
N VAL A 30 -4.07 -27.69 -27.54
CA VAL A 30 -2.70 -27.84 -28.05
C VAL A 30 -2.58 -29.23 -28.71
N PRO A 31 -2.28 -29.31 -30.02
CA PRO A 31 -2.12 -30.60 -30.70
C PRO A 31 -1.13 -31.52 -29.97
N GLY A 32 -1.59 -32.72 -29.58
CA GLY A 32 -0.79 -33.72 -28.86
C GLY A 32 -0.90 -33.67 -27.33
N VAL A 33 -1.69 -32.75 -26.76
CA VAL A 33 -2.03 -32.73 -25.33
C VAL A 33 -3.42 -33.38 -25.14
N PRO A 34 -3.57 -34.38 -24.23
CA PRO A 34 -4.87 -35.01 -23.96
C PRO A 34 -5.96 -34.00 -23.53
N ASP A 35 -7.18 -34.19 -24.01
CA ASP A 35 -8.33 -33.30 -23.73
C ASP A 35 -8.68 -33.20 -22.23
N GLU A 36 -8.32 -34.21 -21.44
CA GLU A 36 -8.48 -34.21 -19.97
C GLU A 36 -7.64 -33.14 -19.27
N LEU A 37 -6.57 -32.66 -19.92
CA LEU A 37 -5.71 -31.57 -19.46
C LEU A 37 -6.13 -30.21 -20.05
N ALA A 38 -7.20 -30.16 -20.85
CA ALA A 38 -7.70 -28.92 -21.43
C ALA A 38 -8.32 -28.06 -20.30
N MET A 39 -7.69 -26.93 -20.02
CA MET A 39 -8.18 -25.96 -19.05
C MET A 39 -9.16 -25.00 -19.72
N GLU A 40 -10.14 -24.52 -18.95
CA GLU A 40 -10.93 -23.36 -19.36
C GLU A 40 -10.01 -22.14 -19.46
N ILE A 41 -10.13 -21.42 -20.57
CA ILE A 41 -9.35 -20.21 -20.85
C ILE A 41 -10.29 -19.08 -21.26
N ASP A 42 -9.92 -17.86 -20.89
CA ASP A 42 -10.64 -16.67 -21.31
C ASP A 42 -10.34 -16.28 -22.77
N ALA A 43 -10.91 -15.15 -23.21
CA ALA A 43 -10.76 -14.63 -24.57
C ALA A 43 -9.30 -14.30 -24.95
N ASP A 44 -8.42 -14.13 -23.97
CA ASP A 44 -7.00 -13.85 -24.17
C ASP A 44 -6.12 -15.11 -23.97
N GLY A 45 -6.74 -16.27 -23.77
CA GLY A 45 -6.07 -17.55 -23.61
C GLY A 45 -5.51 -17.80 -22.21
N SER A 46 -5.95 -17.02 -21.21
CA SER A 46 -5.51 -17.18 -19.82
C SER A 46 -6.46 -18.10 -19.04
N PRO A 47 -5.94 -19.03 -18.21
CA PRO A 47 -6.77 -19.82 -17.31
C PRO A 47 -7.50 -19.01 -16.23
N ILE A 48 -7.02 -17.79 -15.96
CA ILE A 48 -7.62 -16.86 -15.01
C ILE A 48 -7.65 -15.50 -15.70
N THR A 49 -8.82 -14.85 -15.72
CA THR A 49 -8.93 -13.50 -16.25
C THR A 49 -8.19 -12.51 -15.38
N VAL A 50 -7.21 -11.83 -15.98
CA VAL A 50 -6.40 -10.80 -15.33
C VAL A 50 -6.82 -9.44 -15.85
N HIS A 51 -7.10 -8.52 -14.94
CA HIS A 51 -7.42 -7.13 -15.29
C HIS A 51 -6.16 -6.26 -15.27
N GLU A 52 -6.15 -5.27 -16.17
CA GLU A 52 -5.05 -4.31 -16.27
C GLU A 52 -4.82 -3.59 -14.93
N GLY A 53 -3.57 -3.61 -14.48
CA GLY A 53 -3.09 -2.89 -13.32
C GLY A 53 -2.14 -1.74 -13.64
N HIS A 54 -1.76 -1.04 -12.58
CA HIS A 54 -0.75 0.00 -12.62
C HIS A 54 0.53 -0.49 -11.96
N TRP A 55 1.65 -0.29 -12.65
CA TRP A 55 2.99 -0.56 -12.16
C TRP A 55 3.74 0.75 -11.91
N TYR A 56 4.45 0.81 -10.80
CA TYR A 56 5.43 1.84 -10.46
C TYR A 56 6.80 1.35 -10.95
N VAL A 57 7.18 1.80 -12.13
CA VAL A 57 8.44 1.47 -12.79
C VAL A 57 9.52 2.40 -12.27
N CYS A 58 10.49 1.84 -11.56
CA CYS A 58 11.53 2.58 -10.85
C CYS A 58 12.85 2.49 -11.62
N PHE A 59 13.32 3.62 -12.13
CA PHE A 59 14.62 3.77 -12.76
C PHE A 59 15.60 4.32 -11.74
N VAL A 60 16.70 3.59 -11.53
CA VAL A 60 17.55 3.84 -10.36
C VAL A 60 19.03 3.87 -10.68
N PRO A 61 19.83 4.62 -9.89
CA PRO A 61 21.28 4.51 -9.94
C PRO A 61 21.72 3.14 -9.43
N GLY A 62 22.87 2.66 -9.89
CA GLY A 62 23.42 1.38 -9.45
C GLY A 62 23.96 1.46 -8.00
N LEU A 63 23.68 0.43 -7.20
CA LEU A 63 24.14 0.33 -5.80
C LEU A 63 25.63 0.07 -5.65
N GLN A 64 26.26 -0.54 -6.66
CA GLN A 64 27.69 -0.84 -6.69
C GLN A 64 28.34 -0.27 -7.93
N ARG A 65 29.59 0.18 -7.84
CA ARG A 65 30.31 0.74 -9.00
C ARG A 65 30.65 -0.37 -9.99
N GLN A 66 30.25 -0.18 -11.24
CA GLN A 66 30.55 -1.10 -12.34
C GLN A 66 31.36 -0.39 -13.41
N TRP A 67 32.19 -1.12 -14.15
CA TRP A 67 33.08 -0.55 -15.17
C TRP A 67 32.32 0.19 -16.27
N TRP A 68 31.13 -0.29 -16.64
CA TRP A 68 30.29 0.30 -17.68
C TRP A 68 29.48 1.52 -17.22
N HIS A 69 29.45 1.85 -15.92
CA HIS A 69 28.67 2.98 -15.38
C HIS A 69 29.04 4.34 -15.99
N ARG A 70 30.24 4.48 -16.57
CA ARG A 70 30.70 5.70 -17.23
C ARG A 70 30.03 5.95 -18.58
N PHE A 71 29.45 4.91 -19.19
CA PHE A 71 28.88 4.97 -20.54
C PHE A 71 27.34 5.01 -20.52
N THR A 72 26.72 5.07 -19.35
CA THR A 72 25.26 5.03 -19.16
C THR A 72 24.77 6.20 -18.32
N ASN A 73 23.47 6.49 -18.40
CA ASN A 73 22.88 7.57 -17.62
C ASN A 73 23.09 7.31 -16.11
N PRO A 74 23.64 8.27 -15.34
CA PRO A 74 23.95 8.06 -13.93
C PRO A 74 22.72 7.74 -13.06
N LYS A 75 21.54 8.24 -13.45
CA LYS A 75 20.26 8.01 -12.74
C LYS A 75 19.55 6.73 -13.17
N HIS A 76 19.83 6.19 -14.36
CA HIS A 76 19.11 5.08 -14.96
C HIS A 76 20.05 3.92 -15.30
N LYS A 77 20.61 3.30 -14.26
CA LYS A 77 21.54 2.16 -14.41
C LYS A 77 20.83 0.81 -14.23
N HIS A 78 19.73 0.80 -13.51
CA HIS A 78 18.88 -0.37 -13.32
C HIS A 78 17.40 0.04 -13.36
N VAL A 79 16.53 -0.92 -13.61
CA VAL A 79 15.08 -0.74 -13.58
C VAL A 79 14.41 -1.96 -12.97
N PHE A 80 13.46 -1.72 -12.08
CA PHE A 80 12.57 -2.72 -11.50
C PHE A 80 11.14 -2.17 -11.50
N ALA A 81 10.16 -3.02 -11.18
CA ALA A 81 8.76 -2.63 -11.18
C ALA A 81 8.10 -3.07 -9.87
N MET A 82 7.21 -2.22 -9.35
CA MET A 82 6.41 -2.52 -8.17
C MET A 82 4.93 -2.31 -8.47
N ARG A 83 4.06 -3.08 -7.85
CA ARG A 83 2.60 -2.91 -7.96
C ARG A 83 1.99 -2.90 -6.56
N LEU A 84 1.17 -1.90 -6.30
CA LEU A 84 0.34 -1.88 -5.10
C LEU A 84 -0.81 -2.89 -5.31
N VAL A 85 -0.88 -3.91 -4.45
CA VAL A 85 -1.88 -4.99 -4.54
C VAL A 85 -3.12 -4.63 -3.71
N ASP A 86 -2.92 -4.09 -2.50
CA ASP A 86 -3.96 -3.58 -1.61
C ASP A 86 -3.47 -2.31 -0.89
N ASP A 87 -4.00 -1.96 0.29
CA ASP A 87 -3.58 -0.73 0.99
C ASP A 87 -2.18 -0.80 1.61
N ASP A 88 -1.62 -1.99 1.86
CA ASP A 88 -0.33 -2.14 2.55
C ASP A 88 0.58 -3.24 1.99
N THR A 89 0.12 -3.94 0.96
CA THR A 89 0.80 -5.02 0.28
C THR A 89 1.28 -4.57 -1.08
N TRP A 90 2.57 -4.80 -1.33
CA TRP A 90 3.24 -4.47 -2.58
C TRP A 90 3.82 -5.72 -3.22
N LEU A 91 3.61 -5.88 -4.52
CA LEU A 91 4.34 -6.85 -5.32
C LEU A 91 5.58 -6.18 -5.90
N LEU A 92 6.75 -6.71 -5.58
CA LEU A 92 8.02 -6.34 -6.20
C LEU A 92 8.36 -7.34 -7.29
N LEU A 93 8.68 -6.83 -8.47
CA LEU A 93 9.35 -7.57 -9.53
C LEU A 93 10.70 -6.91 -9.83
N GLU A 94 11.77 -7.61 -9.46
CA GLU A 94 13.12 -7.09 -9.54
C GLU A 94 14.05 -8.04 -10.30
N PRO A 95 14.37 -7.72 -11.56
CA PRO A 95 15.29 -8.51 -12.36
C PRO A 95 16.74 -8.23 -11.96
N TRP A 96 17.21 -8.91 -10.91
CA TRP A 96 18.59 -8.81 -10.46
C TRP A 96 19.53 -9.61 -11.39
N TRP A 97 20.82 -9.29 -11.33
CA TRP A 97 21.83 -9.75 -12.30
C TRP A 97 21.95 -11.28 -12.40
N THR A 98 21.55 -11.98 -11.34
CA THR A 98 21.65 -13.44 -11.22
C THR A 98 20.30 -14.14 -11.10
N ARG A 99 19.20 -13.40 -10.88
CA ARG A 99 17.87 -13.97 -10.65
C ARG A 99 16.76 -12.94 -10.83
N MET A 100 15.59 -13.41 -11.27
CA MET A 100 14.34 -12.66 -11.13
C MET A 100 13.82 -12.81 -9.70
N MET A 101 13.63 -11.70 -8.99
CA MET A 101 12.99 -11.71 -7.69
C MET A 101 11.54 -11.26 -7.82
N VAL A 102 10.62 -12.06 -7.28
CA VAL A 102 9.21 -11.71 -7.13
C VAL A 102 8.87 -11.87 -5.66
N ASN A 103 8.56 -10.77 -4.98
CA ASN A 103 8.31 -10.77 -3.54
C ASN A 103 7.06 -9.94 -3.22
N VAL A 104 6.36 -10.36 -2.17
CA VAL A 104 5.31 -9.56 -1.55
C VAL A 104 5.93 -8.81 -0.37
N LEU A 105 5.79 -7.49 -0.35
CA LEU A 105 6.39 -6.57 0.61
C LEU A 105 5.31 -5.84 1.40
N THR A 106 5.61 -5.53 2.67
CA THR A 106 4.83 -4.56 3.43
C THR A 106 5.10 -3.13 2.94
N LEU A 107 4.25 -2.17 3.30
CA LEU A 107 4.44 -0.76 2.92
C LEU A 107 5.81 -0.20 3.37
N ASP A 108 6.27 -0.51 4.58
CA ASP A 108 7.57 -0.01 5.08
C ASP A 108 8.77 -0.61 4.32
N GLU A 109 8.65 -1.86 3.86
CA GLU A 109 9.63 -2.48 2.98
C GLU A 109 9.57 -1.85 1.59
N ALA A 110 8.38 -1.65 1.05
CA ALA A 110 8.17 -1.03 -0.25
C ALA A 110 8.73 0.40 -0.32
N ILE A 111 8.58 1.19 0.76
CA ILE A 111 9.15 2.54 0.85
C ILE A 111 10.67 2.53 0.70
N LYS A 112 11.38 1.49 1.14
CA LYS A 112 12.83 1.37 0.95
C LYS A 112 13.18 1.32 -0.55
N PHE A 113 12.42 0.55 -1.34
CA PHE A 113 12.58 0.46 -2.79
C PHE A 113 12.13 1.75 -3.49
N LEU A 114 10.98 2.29 -3.13
CA LEU A 114 10.47 3.54 -3.70
C LEU A 114 11.44 4.70 -3.46
N ARG A 115 12.08 4.76 -2.28
CA ARG A 115 13.12 5.75 -2.00
C ARG A 115 14.32 5.62 -2.94
N TRP A 116 14.73 4.40 -3.27
CA TRP A 116 15.76 4.18 -4.28
C TRP A 116 15.29 4.62 -5.68
N GLY A 117 14.03 4.30 -6.01
CA GLY A 117 13.30 4.82 -7.18
C GLY A 117 13.39 6.35 -7.32
N ALA A 118 13.11 7.06 -6.23
CA ALA A 118 13.07 8.52 -6.20
C ALA A 118 14.44 9.20 -6.40
N VAL A 119 15.56 8.48 -6.21
CA VAL A 119 16.89 9.00 -6.55
C VAL A 119 17.08 9.13 -8.06
N GLY A 120 16.44 8.24 -8.83
CA GLY A 120 16.35 8.34 -10.28
C GLY A 120 15.00 8.92 -10.68
N ASN A 121 14.12 8.06 -11.19
CA ASN A 121 12.77 8.44 -11.59
C ASN A 121 11.79 7.27 -11.39
N ILE A 122 10.56 7.60 -10.99
CA ILE A 122 9.45 6.64 -10.89
C ILE A 122 8.38 7.05 -11.90
N LEU A 123 7.91 6.07 -12.69
CA LEU A 123 6.79 6.24 -13.60
C LEU A 123 5.66 5.29 -13.18
N LYS A 124 4.44 5.81 -13.06
CA LYS A 124 3.23 5.01 -12.95
C LYS A 124 2.74 4.71 -14.37
N VAL A 125 2.71 3.42 -14.70
CA VAL A 125 2.45 2.92 -16.05
C VAL A 125 1.35 1.87 -15.97
N ARG A 126 0.35 1.99 -16.83
CA ARG A 126 -0.69 0.97 -17.00
C ARG A 126 -0.17 -0.16 -17.91
N GLU A 127 -0.26 -1.41 -17.45
CA GLU A 127 0.07 -2.57 -18.28
C GLU A 127 -0.96 -2.76 -19.40
N ALA A 128 -0.56 -3.42 -20.49
CA ALA A 128 -1.48 -3.79 -21.57
C ALA A 128 -1.85 -5.27 -21.42
N ILE A 129 -3.15 -5.57 -21.34
CA ILE A 129 -3.68 -6.95 -21.34
C ILE A 129 -4.75 -7.07 -22.44
N PRO A 130 -4.54 -7.90 -23.48
CA PRO A 130 -3.30 -8.61 -23.79
C PRO A 130 -2.23 -7.62 -24.30
N GLY A 131 -0.98 -7.86 -23.91
CA GLY A 131 0.16 -7.08 -24.39
C GLY A 131 0.63 -7.48 -25.80
N GLN A 132 1.57 -6.71 -26.36
CA GLN A 132 2.28 -7.04 -27.60
C GLN A 132 3.77 -7.32 -27.35
N GLY A 133 4.12 -7.78 -26.15
CA GLY A 133 5.49 -8.17 -25.80
C GLY A 133 5.99 -9.33 -26.65
N SER A 134 7.29 -9.37 -26.95
CA SER A 134 7.91 -10.47 -27.71
C SER A 134 9.06 -11.11 -26.93
N GLN A 135 9.08 -12.44 -26.91
CA GLN A 135 10.13 -13.26 -26.29
C GLN A 135 11.29 -13.57 -27.25
N ALA A 136 11.19 -13.21 -28.53
CA ALA A 136 12.15 -13.56 -29.57
C ALA A 136 13.56 -12.96 -29.39
N ARG A 137 13.78 -12.18 -28.32
CA ARG A 137 14.97 -11.32 -28.19
C ARG A 137 16.19 -11.97 -27.55
N GLY A 138 16.10 -13.16 -26.95
CA GLY A 138 17.24 -13.97 -26.44
C GLY A 138 18.09 -13.34 -25.31
N TRP A 139 18.16 -12.02 -25.22
CA TRP A 139 18.82 -11.23 -24.20
C TRP A 139 17.80 -10.73 -23.18
N SER A 140 17.96 -11.19 -21.94
CA SER A 140 17.03 -10.96 -20.83
C SER A 140 17.68 -10.01 -19.81
N ASN A 141 17.70 -8.72 -20.10
CA ASN A 141 18.17 -7.69 -19.17
C ASN A 141 16.99 -6.98 -18.50
N CYS A 142 17.27 -6.21 -17.44
CA CYS A 142 16.24 -5.53 -16.66
C CYS A 142 15.26 -4.68 -17.50
N ALA A 143 15.74 -3.96 -18.52
CA ALA A 143 14.88 -3.15 -19.38
C ALA A 143 14.00 -4.02 -20.29
N VAL A 144 14.52 -5.12 -20.83
CA VAL A 144 13.76 -6.06 -21.66
C VAL A 144 12.70 -6.77 -20.82
N LEU A 145 13.06 -7.22 -19.62
CA LEU A 145 12.17 -7.92 -18.69
C LEU A 145 11.02 -7.04 -18.21
N VAL A 146 11.30 -5.79 -17.84
CA VAL A 146 10.25 -4.83 -17.45
C VAL A 146 9.39 -4.43 -18.65
N SER A 147 9.97 -4.29 -19.85
CA SER A 147 9.18 -4.06 -21.07
C SER A 147 8.22 -5.23 -21.35
N LEU A 148 8.68 -6.47 -21.15
CA LEU A 148 7.87 -7.67 -21.32
C LEU A 148 6.75 -7.74 -20.27
N LEU A 149 7.07 -7.46 -19.00
CA LEU A 149 6.08 -7.34 -17.92
C LEU A 149 4.94 -6.39 -18.28
N LEU A 150 5.27 -5.22 -18.83
CA LEU A 150 4.29 -4.21 -19.21
C LEU A 150 3.57 -4.53 -20.54
N GLY A 151 3.89 -5.66 -21.18
CA GLY A 151 3.30 -6.04 -22.47
C GLY A 151 3.73 -5.14 -23.64
N ARG A 152 4.90 -4.50 -23.57
CA ARG A 152 5.40 -3.56 -24.59
C ARG A 152 6.37 -4.22 -25.57
N SER A 153 6.24 -3.87 -26.85
CA SER A 153 7.08 -4.36 -27.95
C SER A 153 8.38 -3.57 -28.18
N TYR A 154 8.74 -2.67 -27.26
CA TYR A 154 9.82 -1.69 -27.45
C TYR A 154 11.17 -2.28 -27.82
N TRP A 155 11.85 -1.69 -28.80
CA TRP A 155 13.26 -1.98 -29.07
C TRP A 155 14.18 -1.12 -28.19
N THR A 156 14.34 -1.51 -26.93
CA THR A 156 15.22 -0.84 -25.96
C THR A 156 16.00 -1.84 -25.11
N TRP A 157 17.29 -1.57 -24.93
CA TRP A 157 18.21 -2.45 -24.20
C TRP A 157 18.78 -1.79 -22.95
N THR A 158 18.42 -0.52 -22.70
CA THR A 158 18.93 0.25 -21.56
C THR A 158 17.78 0.79 -20.73
N PRO A 159 17.95 0.91 -19.39
CA PRO A 159 16.94 1.53 -18.53
C PRO A 159 16.57 2.94 -18.99
N ASN A 160 17.55 3.75 -19.39
CA ASN A 160 17.29 5.10 -19.90
C ASN A 160 16.48 5.11 -21.21
N GLY A 161 16.73 4.15 -22.11
CA GLY A 161 15.95 4.01 -23.34
C GLY A 161 14.51 3.61 -23.06
N LEU A 162 14.30 2.70 -22.09
CA LEU A 162 12.96 2.31 -21.64
C LEU A 162 12.23 3.47 -20.99
N TYR A 163 12.90 4.21 -20.10
CA TYR A 163 12.35 5.42 -19.46
C TYR A 163 11.81 6.41 -20.51
N ARG A 164 12.61 6.75 -21.53
CA ARG A 164 12.20 7.69 -22.58
C ARG A 164 11.00 7.19 -23.38
N ARG A 165 10.88 5.88 -23.60
CA ARG A 165 9.75 5.28 -24.32
C ARG A 165 8.48 5.35 -23.50
N LEU A 166 8.55 4.91 -22.23
CA LEU A 166 7.41 4.95 -21.32
C LEU A 166 6.93 6.37 -21.05
N LEU A 167 7.85 7.32 -20.84
CA LEU A 167 7.51 8.73 -20.62
C LEU A 167 6.78 9.35 -21.83
N ALA A 168 6.99 8.82 -23.04
CA ALA A 168 6.31 9.28 -24.24
C ALA A 168 4.93 8.63 -24.46
N GLU A 169 4.53 7.64 -23.66
CA GLU A 169 3.20 7.04 -23.74
C GLU A 169 2.13 7.94 -23.14
N ALA A 170 0.98 8.02 -23.81
CA ALA A 170 -0.21 8.61 -23.22
C ALA A 170 -0.65 7.78 -22.01
N GLY A 171 -0.91 8.45 -20.88
CA GLY A 171 -1.35 7.81 -19.63
C GLY A 171 -0.20 7.36 -18.70
N THR A 172 1.06 7.59 -19.06
CA THR A 172 2.18 7.43 -18.12
C THR A 172 2.34 8.68 -17.28
N GLU A 173 2.37 8.52 -15.96
CA GLU A 173 2.46 9.62 -14.99
C GLU A 173 3.80 9.56 -14.24
N PRO A 174 4.64 10.61 -14.27
CA PRO A 174 5.76 10.73 -13.34
C PRO A 174 5.25 10.76 -11.90
N VAL A 175 5.92 10.02 -11.00
CA VAL A 175 5.53 9.93 -9.59
C VAL A 175 6.52 10.72 -8.74
N ASP A 176 6.02 11.73 -8.05
CA ASP A 176 6.71 12.31 -6.90
C ASP A 176 6.44 11.45 -5.66
N LEU A 177 7.50 10.91 -5.05
CA LEU A 177 7.36 9.99 -3.93
C LEU A 177 6.73 10.66 -2.71
N SER A 178 7.06 11.91 -2.43
CA SER A 178 6.57 12.59 -1.24
C SER A 178 5.07 12.81 -1.35
N GLN A 179 4.60 13.33 -2.49
CA GLN A 179 3.18 13.51 -2.77
C GLN A 179 2.44 12.17 -2.76
N PHE A 180 2.99 11.16 -3.44
CA PHE A 180 2.40 9.82 -3.47
C PHE A 180 2.17 9.26 -2.06
N LEU A 181 3.17 9.37 -1.17
CA LEU A 181 3.05 8.90 0.21
C LEU A 181 2.03 9.70 1.00
N CYS A 182 1.97 11.03 0.82
CA CYS A 182 0.93 11.85 1.46
C CYS A 182 -0.47 11.37 1.07
N ASP A 183 -0.73 11.26 -0.23
CA ASP A 183 -2.05 10.86 -0.73
C ASP A 183 -2.39 9.43 -0.29
N HIS A 184 -1.42 8.52 -0.31
CA HIS A 184 -1.62 7.15 0.15
C HIS A 184 -1.94 7.10 1.64
N PHE A 185 -1.21 7.84 2.48
CA PHE A 185 -1.44 7.88 3.92
C PHE A 185 -2.79 8.48 4.27
N GLU A 186 -3.16 9.57 3.61
CA GLU A 186 -4.49 10.16 3.75
C GLU A 186 -5.59 9.16 3.40
N ARG A 187 -5.53 8.53 2.22
CA ARG A 187 -6.57 7.59 1.76
C ARG A 187 -6.73 6.40 2.71
N VAL A 188 -5.63 5.77 3.10
CA VAL A 188 -5.66 4.58 3.96
C VAL A 188 -6.10 4.95 5.39
N ALA A 189 -5.61 6.07 5.93
CA ALA A 189 -6.04 6.55 7.24
C ALA A 189 -7.53 6.89 7.27
N ASN A 190 -8.04 7.61 6.25
CA ASN A 190 -9.46 7.93 6.13
C ASN A 190 -10.32 6.67 6.01
N LYS A 191 -9.92 5.71 5.16
CA LYS A 191 -10.63 4.43 5.01
C LYS A 191 -10.75 3.69 6.33
N ASN A 192 -9.69 3.64 7.12
CA ASN A 192 -9.67 2.96 8.42
C ASN A 192 -10.48 3.73 9.47
N ALA A 193 -10.36 5.06 9.51
CA ALA A 193 -11.17 5.90 10.39
C ALA A 193 -12.67 5.77 10.07
N ASP A 194 -13.06 5.83 8.80
CA ASP A 194 -14.46 5.71 8.39
C ASP A 194 -15.04 4.33 8.74
N LYS A 195 -14.26 3.26 8.60
CA LYS A 195 -14.66 1.92 9.05
C LYS A 195 -14.93 1.88 10.55
N ALA A 196 -14.04 2.46 11.37
CA ALA A 196 -14.24 2.54 12.82
C ALA A 196 -15.48 3.35 13.19
N LEU A 197 -15.66 4.51 12.55
CA LEU A 197 -16.75 5.44 12.86
C LEU A 197 -18.13 4.91 12.41
N LYS A 198 -18.19 4.04 11.40
CA LYS A 198 -19.43 3.38 10.97
C LYS A 198 -20.02 2.42 12.00
N LEU A 199 -19.18 1.90 12.90
CA LEU A 199 -19.60 0.96 13.96
C LEU A 199 -20.25 1.68 15.15
N LEU A 200 -20.33 3.01 15.10
CA LEU A 200 -20.87 3.79 16.21
C LEU A 200 -22.40 3.77 16.25
N PRO A 201 -22.97 3.72 17.45
CA PRO A 201 -24.40 3.89 17.62
C PRO A 201 -24.84 5.26 17.12
N ARG A 202 -26.01 5.29 16.49
CA ARG A 202 -26.57 6.51 15.85
C ARG A 202 -27.48 7.32 16.78
N ARG A 203 -27.82 6.80 17.97
CA ARG A 203 -28.78 7.42 18.91
C ARG A 203 -28.06 8.10 20.06
N GLY A 204 -28.62 9.24 20.50
CA GLY A 204 -28.05 10.09 21.56
C GLY A 204 -28.47 9.73 22.99
N ASP A 205 -29.27 8.68 23.19
CA ASP A 205 -29.79 8.29 24.50
C ASP A 205 -29.07 7.07 25.12
N GLU A 206 -28.04 6.54 24.45
CA GLU A 206 -27.28 5.41 25.00
C GLU A 206 -26.39 5.87 26.16
N PRO A 207 -26.22 5.04 27.21
CA PRO A 207 -25.30 5.35 28.30
C PRO A 207 -23.88 5.66 27.78
N LEU A 208 -23.20 6.65 28.36
CA LEU A 208 -21.85 7.03 27.94
C LEU A 208 -20.88 5.83 27.92
N GLU A 209 -21.03 4.88 28.85
CA GLU A 209 -20.23 3.65 28.87
C GLU A 209 -20.38 2.84 27.58
N GLU A 210 -21.60 2.64 27.08
CA GLU A 210 -21.86 1.90 25.85
C GLU A 210 -21.30 2.64 24.62
N VAL A 211 -21.47 3.96 24.58
CA VAL A 211 -20.95 4.79 23.50
C VAL A 211 -19.41 4.77 23.46
N LEU A 212 -18.76 4.90 24.63
CA LEU A 212 -17.30 4.82 24.73
C LEU A 212 -16.77 3.42 24.44
N LEU A 213 -17.51 2.37 24.78
CA LEU A 213 -17.13 0.99 24.45
C LEU A 213 -17.20 0.74 22.95
N ALA A 214 -18.26 1.20 22.28
CA ALA A 214 -18.37 1.12 20.83
C ALA A 214 -17.26 1.91 20.13
N LEU A 215 -17.00 3.15 20.58
CA LEU A 215 -15.88 3.98 20.11
C LEU A 215 -14.53 3.30 20.32
N GLY A 216 -14.27 2.81 21.53
CA GLY A 216 -13.02 2.16 21.89
C GLY A 216 -12.76 0.91 21.05
N THR A 217 -13.79 0.10 20.87
CA THR A 217 -13.74 -1.10 20.01
C THR A 217 -13.44 -0.73 18.57
N GLY A 218 -14.16 0.22 17.98
CA GLY A 218 -13.95 0.66 16.59
C GLY A 218 -12.55 1.25 16.37
N VAL A 219 -12.09 2.09 17.29
CA VAL A 219 -10.75 2.71 17.27
C VAL A 219 -9.65 1.65 17.38
N MET A 220 -9.82 0.66 18.25
CA MET A 220 -8.90 -0.47 18.37
C MET A 220 -8.86 -1.30 17.09
N SER A 221 -10.01 -1.73 16.57
CA SER A 221 -10.08 -2.50 15.32
C SER A 221 -9.42 -1.78 14.14
N ALA A 222 -9.61 -0.46 14.03
CA ALA A 222 -8.94 0.31 12.98
C ALA A 222 -7.43 0.40 13.20
N MET A 223 -6.96 0.73 14.41
CA MET A 223 -5.53 0.92 14.66
C MET A 223 -4.72 -0.38 14.62
N THR A 224 -5.34 -1.52 14.90
CA THR A 224 -4.69 -2.85 14.86
C THR A 224 -4.89 -3.58 13.53
N SER A 225 -5.49 -2.94 12.53
CA SER A 225 -5.55 -3.47 11.17
C SER A 225 -4.16 -3.50 10.54
N SER A 226 -3.91 -4.45 9.62
CA SER A 226 -2.60 -4.57 8.93
C SER A 226 -2.19 -3.26 8.30
N SER A 227 -3.10 -2.63 7.54
CA SER A 227 -2.84 -1.37 6.86
C SER A 227 -2.54 -0.22 7.82
N ALA A 228 -3.24 -0.11 8.95
CA ALA A 228 -2.93 0.93 9.95
C ALA A 228 -1.58 0.71 10.63
N ILE A 229 -1.19 -0.54 10.90
CA ILE A 229 0.11 -0.89 11.49
C ILE A 229 1.23 -0.59 10.49
N SER A 230 1.08 -1.01 9.24
CA SER A 230 2.03 -0.75 8.15
C SER A 230 2.22 0.76 7.95
N LEU A 231 1.13 1.53 7.96
CA LEU A 231 1.16 2.99 7.86
C LEU A 231 1.82 3.64 9.07
N TYR A 232 1.54 3.16 10.28
CA TYR A 232 2.20 3.62 11.50
C TYR A 232 3.71 3.37 11.46
N LYS A 233 4.15 2.15 11.09
CA LYS A 233 5.57 1.80 10.94
C LYS A 233 6.27 2.72 9.94
N ALA A 234 5.64 2.95 8.80
CA ALA A 234 6.15 3.84 7.77
C ALA A 234 6.23 5.31 8.24
N ALA A 235 5.18 5.81 8.89
CA ALA A 235 5.14 7.16 9.46
C ALA A 235 6.25 7.37 10.50
N VAL A 236 6.47 6.40 11.40
CA VAL A 236 7.52 6.47 12.41
C VAL A 236 8.91 6.42 11.76
N SER A 237 9.13 5.46 10.88
CA SER A 237 10.46 5.16 10.31
C SER A 237 10.98 6.24 9.37
N ASP A 238 10.09 6.91 8.63
CA ASP A 238 10.49 7.91 7.63
C ASP A 238 9.93 9.32 7.92
N SER A 239 9.41 9.60 9.12
CA SER A 239 8.90 10.92 9.55
C SER A 239 9.85 12.09 9.27
N ASN A 240 11.16 11.91 9.48
CA ASN A 240 12.15 12.96 9.21
C ASN A 240 12.30 13.29 7.72
N ARG A 241 12.00 12.34 6.84
CA ARG A 241 12.10 12.50 5.37
C ARG A 241 10.77 12.94 4.78
N PHE A 242 9.68 12.31 5.18
CA PHE A 242 8.33 12.52 4.66
C PHE A 242 7.42 13.08 5.76
N LYS A 243 7.73 14.31 6.21
CA LYS A 243 7.00 14.98 7.29
C LYS A 243 5.52 15.14 6.96
N ASP A 244 5.22 15.53 5.72
CA ASP A 244 3.85 15.76 5.28
C ASP A 244 3.04 14.45 5.26
N ALA A 245 3.67 13.33 4.86
CA ALA A 245 3.01 12.02 4.90
C ALA A 245 2.74 11.57 6.34
N ALA A 246 3.72 11.71 7.25
CA ALA A 246 3.52 11.43 8.67
C ALA A 246 2.43 12.34 9.29
N GLY A 247 2.38 13.62 8.86
CA GLY A 247 1.34 14.58 9.23
C GLY A 247 -0.04 14.18 8.71
N ALA A 248 -0.13 13.68 7.48
CA ALA A 248 -1.37 13.15 6.90
C ALA A 248 -1.88 11.95 7.71
N TYR A 249 -1.01 10.99 8.05
CA TYR A 249 -1.39 9.88 8.93
C TYR A 249 -1.93 10.36 10.28
N TRP A 250 -1.26 11.32 10.94
CA TRP A 250 -1.73 11.87 12.21
C TRP A 250 -3.10 12.52 12.08
N THR A 251 -3.27 13.38 11.07
CA THR A 251 -4.46 14.21 10.85
C THR A 251 -5.67 13.37 10.47
N PHE A 252 -5.51 12.42 9.54
CA PHE A 252 -6.61 11.63 8.99
C PHE A 252 -6.85 10.32 9.74
N GLY A 253 -5.99 9.95 10.69
CA GLY A 253 -6.14 8.75 11.52
C GLY A 253 -6.37 9.10 13.01
N PRO A 254 -5.32 9.14 13.85
CA PRO A 254 -5.44 9.35 15.29
C PRO A 254 -6.21 10.61 15.69
N GLN A 255 -6.01 11.72 14.98
CA GLN A 255 -6.65 12.99 15.30
C GLN A 255 -8.18 12.91 15.15
N ARG A 256 -8.69 12.25 14.09
CA ARG A 256 -10.14 12.02 13.91
C ARG A 256 -10.77 11.22 15.05
N ALA A 257 -10.07 10.20 15.57
CA ALA A 257 -10.55 9.44 16.72
C ALA A 257 -10.63 10.32 17.98
N ILE A 258 -9.58 11.11 18.24
CA ILE A 258 -9.54 12.06 19.36
C ILE A 258 -10.68 13.08 19.26
N ASP A 259 -10.91 13.64 18.07
CA ASP A 259 -11.96 14.64 17.83
C ASP A 259 -13.35 14.04 18.10
N ARG A 260 -13.62 12.84 17.59
CA ARG A 260 -14.91 12.16 17.81
C ARG A 260 -15.16 11.84 19.28
N ILE A 261 -14.15 11.36 20.00
CA ILE A 261 -14.26 11.08 21.43
C ILE A 261 -14.47 12.40 22.21
N CYS A 262 -13.77 13.47 21.82
CA CYS A 262 -13.94 14.79 22.44
C CYS A 262 -15.40 15.27 22.33
N GLU A 263 -16.01 15.17 21.16
CA GLU A 263 -17.43 15.51 20.94
C GLU A 263 -18.36 14.74 21.89
N VAL A 264 -18.15 13.42 22.03
CA VAL A 264 -18.94 12.57 22.94
C VAL A 264 -18.76 12.99 24.40
N LEU A 265 -17.53 13.29 24.82
CA LEU A 265 -17.25 13.73 26.19
C LEU A 265 -17.82 15.12 26.49
N GLU A 266 -17.81 16.04 25.52
CA GLU A 266 -18.43 17.35 25.66
C GLU A 266 -19.95 17.24 25.81
N ASP A 267 -20.58 16.34 25.05
CA ASP A 267 -22.00 16.09 25.11
C ASP A 267 -22.43 15.46 26.45
N ALA A 268 -21.68 14.45 26.90
CA ALA A 268 -21.89 13.85 28.22
C ALA A 268 -21.64 14.83 29.37
N ARG A 269 -20.67 15.75 29.23
CA ARG A 269 -20.45 16.84 30.19
C ARG A 269 -21.65 17.78 30.24
N ARG A 270 -22.26 18.13 29.09
CA ARG A 270 -23.50 18.93 29.05
C ARG A 270 -24.67 18.25 29.74
N ARG A 271 -24.74 16.91 29.71
CA ARG A 271 -25.74 16.11 30.43
C ARG A 271 -25.39 15.86 31.90
N GLY A 272 -24.23 16.30 32.38
CA GLY A 272 -23.78 16.13 33.76
C GLY A 272 -23.30 14.71 34.11
N GLU A 273 -23.06 13.86 33.11
CA GLU A 273 -22.59 12.48 33.32
C GLU A 273 -21.10 12.40 33.69
N VAL A 274 -20.30 13.39 33.27
CA VAL A 274 -18.86 13.46 33.53
C VAL A 274 -18.40 14.87 33.89
N GLY A 275 -17.39 14.97 34.75
CA GLY A 275 -16.84 16.23 35.26
C GLY A 275 -15.44 16.55 34.76
N PHE A 276 -15.18 16.45 33.45
CA PHE A 276 -13.86 16.79 32.87
C PHE A 276 -13.70 18.30 32.66
N ASP A 277 -12.59 18.87 33.17
CA ASP A 277 -12.22 20.27 32.91
C ASP A 277 -11.86 20.49 31.43
N ASP A 278 -11.09 19.58 30.85
CA ASP A 278 -10.65 19.59 29.45
C ASP A 278 -11.00 18.26 28.75
N CYS A 279 -12.12 18.26 28.00
CA CYS A 279 -12.60 17.10 27.24
C CYS A 279 -11.61 16.65 26.16
N ARG A 280 -10.83 17.55 25.57
CA ARG A 280 -9.84 17.23 24.54
C ARG A 280 -8.66 16.48 25.13
N LEU A 281 -8.19 16.91 26.29
CA LEU A 281 -7.15 16.19 27.05
C LEU A 281 -7.67 14.83 27.51
N ALA A 282 -8.92 14.76 28.00
CA ALA A 282 -9.54 13.49 28.38
C ALA A 282 -9.65 12.52 27.20
N ALA A 283 -10.08 12.99 26.02
CA ALA A 283 -10.14 12.19 24.79
C ALA A 283 -8.76 11.67 24.37
N ARG A 284 -7.70 12.52 24.42
CA ARG A 284 -6.32 12.09 24.15
C ARG A 284 -5.88 10.98 25.10
N ARG A 285 -6.16 11.11 26.41
CA ARG A 285 -5.84 10.09 27.41
C ARG A 285 -6.58 8.79 27.13
N PHE A 286 -7.86 8.85 26.79
CA PHE A 286 -8.64 7.66 26.43
C PHE A 286 -8.02 6.92 25.23
N VAL A 287 -7.67 7.62 24.15
CA VAL A 287 -7.00 7.00 22.99
C VAL A 287 -5.62 6.42 23.35
N SER A 288 -4.86 7.09 24.21
CA SER A 288 -3.58 6.56 24.71
C SER A 288 -3.76 5.28 25.54
N MET A 289 -4.80 5.20 26.37
CA MET A 289 -5.13 3.99 27.13
C MET A 289 -5.56 2.83 26.23
N LEU A 290 -6.31 3.11 25.16
CA LEU A 290 -6.66 2.10 24.15
C LEU A 290 -5.41 1.53 23.49
N ARG A 291 -4.50 2.41 23.01
CA ARG A 291 -3.23 1.97 22.40
C ARG A 291 -2.40 1.12 23.33
N GLY A 292 -2.13 1.65 24.54
CA GLY A 292 -1.28 1.02 25.55
C GLY A 292 0.02 0.43 24.99
N ASP A 293 0.53 -0.59 25.67
CA ASP A 293 1.67 -1.39 25.19
C ASP A 293 1.26 -2.36 24.10
N LEU A 294 -0.04 -2.67 23.97
CA LEU A 294 -0.57 -3.60 22.97
C LEU A 294 -0.19 -3.19 21.54
N LEU A 295 -0.30 -1.90 21.19
CA LEU A 295 0.15 -1.44 19.87
C LEU A 295 1.66 -1.62 19.68
N LEU A 296 2.46 -1.39 20.72
CA LEU A 296 3.92 -1.56 20.66
C LEU A 296 4.31 -3.03 20.46
N GLU A 297 3.68 -3.96 21.17
CA GLU A 297 3.90 -5.40 21.00
C GLU A 297 3.63 -5.84 19.55
N ILE A 298 2.56 -5.34 18.94
CA ILE A 298 2.23 -5.63 17.54
C ILE A 298 3.27 -5.02 16.59
N VAL A 299 3.64 -3.76 16.81
CA VAL A 299 4.60 -3.05 15.95
C VAL A 299 5.98 -3.71 16.02
N PHE A 300 6.39 -4.18 17.19
CA PHE A 300 7.64 -4.93 17.41
C PHE A 300 7.58 -6.38 16.92
N GLY A 301 6.42 -6.86 16.48
CA GLY A 301 6.24 -8.25 16.03
C GLY A 301 6.30 -9.27 17.17
N LEU A 302 6.10 -8.82 18.42
CA LEU A 302 6.04 -9.70 19.59
C LEU A 302 4.71 -10.46 19.68
N ARG A 303 3.70 -9.99 18.94
CA ARG A 303 2.39 -10.65 18.84
C ARG A 303 1.70 -10.34 17.51
N ALA A 304 0.69 -11.16 17.20
CA ALA A 304 -0.27 -10.87 16.14
C ALA A 304 -1.31 -9.82 16.59
N SER A 305 -2.02 -9.23 15.62
CA SER A 305 -3.16 -8.35 15.90
C SER A 305 -4.22 -9.08 16.76
N PRO A 306 -4.83 -8.40 17.74
CA PRO A 306 -5.81 -9.01 18.63
C PRO A 306 -7.07 -9.42 17.85
N SER A 307 -7.69 -10.51 18.31
CA SER A 307 -9.01 -10.94 17.85
C SER A 307 -10.09 -9.93 18.25
N PRO A 308 -11.27 -9.94 17.60
CA PRO A 308 -12.39 -9.07 17.99
C PRO A 308 -12.79 -9.20 19.47
N ILE A 309 -12.68 -10.40 20.05
CA ILE A 309 -12.99 -10.65 21.46
C ILE A 309 -11.94 -9.98 22.37
N GLU A 310 -10.64 -10.14 22.06
CA GLU A 310 -9.57 -9.46 22.81
C GLU A 310 -9.70 -7.94 22.74
N ILE A 311 -10.04 -7.41 21.56
CA ILE A 311 -10.31 -5.97 21.37
C ILE A 311 -11.43 -5.52 22.29
N HIS A 312 -12.55 -6.24 22.31
CA HIS A 312 -13.70 -5.89 23.15
C HIS A 312 -13.35 -5.92 24.64
N VAL A 313 -12.69 -6.99 25.11
CA VAL A 313 -12.28 -7.12 26.51
C VAL A 313 -11.33 -6.00 26.93
N HIS A 314 -10.35 -5.67 26.07
CA HIS A 314 -9.42 -4.57 26.32
C HIS A 314 -10.14 -3.21 26.36
N ALA A 315 -11.00 -2.94 25.38
CA ALA A 315 -11.78 -1.70 25.32
C ALA A 315 -12.69 -1.54 26.55
N SER A 316 -13.39 -2.60 26.98
CA SER A 316 -14.22 -2.59 28.19
C SER A 316 -13.41 -2.27 29.45
N SER A 317 -12.22 -2.85 29.59
CA SER A 317 -11.32 -2.57 30.71
C SER A 317 -10.85 -1.09 30.72
N VAL A 318 -10.51 -0.56 29.55
CA VAL A 318 -10.12 0.85 29.36
C VAL A 318 -11.27 1.79 29.70
N VAL A 319 -12.49 1.53 29.21
CA VAL A 319 -13.69 2.33 29.49
C VAL A 319 -14.00 2.36 30.98
N ALA A 320 -14.05 1.20 31.63
CA ALA A 320 -14.30 1.12 33.07
C ALA A 320 -13.27 1.91 33.88
N THR A 321 -11.98 1.85 33.49
CA THR A 321 -10.91 2.60 34.15
C THR A 321 -11.02 4.10 33.91
N PHE A 322 -11.32 4.50 32.67
CA PHE A 322 -11.47 5.90 32.29
C PHE A 322 -12.66 6.56 33.01
N LEU A 323 -13.82 5.90 33.05
CA LEU A 323 -15.02 6.42 33.72
C LEU A 323 -14.86 6.49 35.24
N ARG A 324 -14.18 5.53 35.87
CA ARG A 324 -13.81 5.64 37.29
C ARG A 324 -12.98 6.88 37.60
N GLY A 325 -12.06 7.25 36.70
CA GLY A 325 -11.27 8.48 36.81
C GLY A 325 -12.08 9.76 36.58
N ALA A 326 -13.17 9.69 35.79
CA ALA A 326 -14.03 10.82 35.46
C ALA A 326 -14.89 11.30 36.63
N CYS A 327 -15.28 10.40 37.54
CA CYS A 327 -16.18 10.68 38.67
C CYS A 327 -15.46 11.28 39.91
N ALA A 328 -14.13 11.45 39.88
CA ALA A 328 -13.33 11.79 41.05
C ALA A 328 -13.07 13.30 41.23
N THR A 329 -14.05 14.18 40.97
CA THR A 329 -13.86 15.64 41.13
C THR A 329 -13.87 16.09 42.61
N GLY A 330 -14.18 15.20 43.58
CA GLY A 330 -14.29 15.54 45.01
C GLY A 330 -13.13 15.13 45.95
N ARG A 331 -12.15 14.31 45.51
CA ARG A 331 -11.08 13.80 46.41
C ARG A 331 -9.71 14.42 46.20
N LEU A 332 -9.35 14.85 44.99
CA LEU A 332 -7.99 15.32 44.71
C LEU A 332 -7.73 16.78 45.14
N GLN A 333 -8.76 17.58 45.42
CA GLN A 333 -8.58 18.92 46.03
C GLN A 333 -8.04 18.86 47.47
N ARG A 334 -8.13 17.71 48.17
CA ARG A 334 -7.57 17.54 49.52
C ARG A 334 -6.07 17.25 49.57
N LEU A 335 -5.40 17.06 48.43
CA LEU A 335 -3.96 16.76 48.37
C LEU A 335 -3.11 17.98 47.98
N ARG A 336 -3.69 19.18 47.92
CA ARG A 336 -2.95 20.44 47.65
C ARG A 336 -2.74 21.35 48.85
N VAL A 337 -3.06 20.91 50.06
CA VAL A 337 -2.67 21.60 51.29
C VAL A 337 -2.29 20.55 52.34
N ALA A 338 -1.01 20.24 52.42
CA ALA A 338 -0.37 19.67 53.60
C ALA A 338 1.09 20.13 53.61
#